data_AF-A0A7W0JQB3-F1
#
_entry.id   AF-A0A7W0JQB3-F1
#
_cell.length_a   1.000
_cell.length_b   1.000
_cell.length_c   1.000
_cell.angle_alpha   90.00
_cell.angle_beta   90.00
_cell.angle_gamma   90.00
#
_symmetry.space_group_name_H-M   'P 1'
#
loop_
_entity.id
_entity.type
_entity.pdbx_description
1 polymer ?
#
loop_
_entity_poly.entity_id
_entity_poly.type
_entity_poly.pdbx_seq_one_letter_code
_entity_poly.pdbx_strand_id
1 'polypeptide(L)'
;MQTGLFTHRDCSQHEMGSWHPECPERLAAISDHLISTGIAPHLKHFDAPLASTQALQRAHSADYVARLQSSVPSTGYRPLDLDTSMNPHSLNAALRAAGAVVDAADRVVSGEIANAFCAVRPPGHHARRSAAMGFCILNSIAVGARHALDALGIER
;
A
#
# COMPACT_ATOMS: atom_id res chain seq x y z
N MET A 1 24.17 6.24 5.71
CA MET A 1 22.71 6.46 5.75
C MET A 1 22.07 5.43 4.84
N GLN A 2 21.11 4.65 5.34
CA GLN A 2 20.55 3.50 4.61
C GLN A 2 19.12 3.82 4.17
N THR A 3 18.80 3.49 2.91
CA THR A 3 17.45 3.62 2.34
C THR A 3 16.69 2.31 2.55
N GLY A 4 15.49 2.39 3.13
CA GLY A 4 14.59 1.24 3.27
C GLY A 4 13.79 0.98 2.00
N LEU A 5 13.68 -0.29 1.60
CA LEU A 5 12.78 -0.77 0.55
C LEU A 5 11.69 -1.64 1.17
N PHE A 6 10.45 -1.17 1.10
CA PHE A 6 9.28 -1.88 1.63
C PHE A 6 8.49 -2.50 0.50
N THR A 7 8.27 -3.81 0.58
CA THR A 7 7.39 -4.54 -0.35
C THR A 7 6.84 -5.79 0.35
N HIS A 8 5.92 -6.49 -0.30
CA HIS A 8 5.44 -7.78 0.18
C HIS A 8 4.86 -8.60 -0.97
N ARG A 9 5.02 -9.92 -0.94
CA ARG A 9 4.52 -10.83 -1.99
C ARG A 9 3.01 -10.72 -2.23
N ASP A 10 2.26 -10.37 -1.20
CA ASP A 10 0.79 -10.20 -1.28
C ASP A 10 0.40 -9.05 -2.20
N CYS A 11 1.25 -8.01 -2.34
CA CYS A 11 1.01 -6.90 -3.28
C CYS A 11 0.93 -7.38 -4.74
N SER A 12 1.62 -8.48 -5.07
CA SER A 12 1.60 -9.08 -6.42
C SER A 12 0.38 -9.96 -6.66
N GLN A 13 -0.39 -10.31 -5.63
CA GLN A 13 -1.62 -11.10 -5.77
C GLN A 13 -2.83 -10.24 -6.14
N HIS A 14 -2.74 -8.90 -6.00
CA HIS A 14 -3.76 -7.99 -6.51
C HIS A 14 -3.67 -7.85 -8.03
N GLU A 15 -4.75 -8.18 -8.71
CA GLU A 15 -4.97 -7.92 -10.13
C GLU A 15 -6.46 -7.65 -10.38
N MET A 16 -6.76 -7.06 -11.53
CA MET A 16 -8.10 -6.62 -11.93
C MET A 16 -8.46 -7.13 -13.35
N GLY A 17 -7.90 -8.27 -13.73
CA GLY A 17 -7.97 -8.83 -15.09
C GLY A 17 -6.68 -8.63 -15.88
N SER A 18 -6.42 -9.55 -16.81
CA SER A 18 -5.18 -9.58 -17.62
C SER A 18 -5.02 -8.38 -18.56
N TRP A 19 -6.09 -7.66 -18.85
CA TRP A 19 -6.11 -6.46 -19.67
C TRP A 19 -5.77 -5.19 -18.87
N HIS A 20 -5.77 -5.27 -17.55
CA HIS A 20 -5.67 -4.09 -16.69
C HIS A 20 -4.21 -3.60 -16.59
N PRO A 21 -3.92 -2.30 -16.81
CA PRO A 21 -2.54 -1.79 -16.84
C PRO A 21 -1.89 -1.73 -15.45
N GLU A 22 -2.70 -1.63 -14.39
CA GLU A 22 -2.24 -1.75 -13.01
C GLU A 22 -2.08 -3.24 -12.66
N CYS A 23 -0.96 -3.84 -13.11
CA CYS A 23 -0.72 -5.28 -13.04
C CYS A 23 0.49 -5.67 -12.15
N PRO A 24 0.59 -6.93 -11.68
CA PRO A 24 1.70 -7.40 -10.84
C PRO A 24 3.10 -7.21 -11.44
N GLU A 25 3.21 -7.27 -12.76
CA GLU A 25 4.46 -7.11 -13.51
C GLU A 25 5.12 -5.74 -13.25
N ARG A 26 4.35 -4.74 -12.81
CA ARG A 26 4.90 -3.45 -12.39
C ARG A 26 5.88 -3.56 -11.22
N LEU A 27 5.59 -4.43 -10.24
CA LEU A 27 6.51 -4.67 -9.11
C LEU A 27 7.68 -5.56 -9.54
N ALA A 28 7.43 -6.55 -10.40
CA ALA A 28 8.50 -7.37 -10.96
C ALA A 28 9.52 -6.52 -11.72
N ALA A 29 9.05 -5.62 -12.59
CA ALA A 29 9.90 -4.72 -13.36
C ALA A 29 10.76 -3.79 -12.46
N ILE A 30 10.21 -3.30 -11.35
CA ILE A 30 10.98 -2.52 -10.36
C ILE A 30 12.07 -3.39 -9.74
N SER A 31 11.72 -4.60 -9.29
CA SER A 31 12.68 -5.54 -8.69
C SER A 31 13.80 -5.90 -9.65
N ASP A 32 13.47 -6.29 -10.88
CA ASP A 32 14.43 -6.64 -11.93
C ASP A 32 15.36 -5.45 -12.23
N HIS A 33 14.81 -4.24 -12.30
CA HIS A 33 15.61 -3.04 -12.55
C HIS A 33 16.59 -2.75 -11.40
N LEU A 34 16.14 -2.86 -10.14
CA LEU A 34 17.00 -2.68 -8.96
C LEU A 34 18.14 -3.72 -8.90
N ILE A 35 17.87 -4.95 -9.33
CA ILE A 35 18.89 -6.02 -9.43
C ILE A 35 19.86 -5.70 -10.57
N SER A 36 19.36 -5.42 -11.77
CA SER A 36 20.17 -5.21 -12.99
C SER A 36 21.13 -4.02 -12.88
N THR A 37 20.75 -2.98 -12.13
CA THR A 37 21.56 -1.78 -11.90
C THR A 37 22.53 -1.94 -10.72
N GLY A 38 22.47 -3.06 -10.00
CA GLY A 38 23.30 -3.29 -8.81
C GLY A 38 22.89 -2.47 -7.59
N ILE A 39 21.72 -1.81 -7.60
CA ILE A 39 21.25 -0.97 -6.49
C ILE A 39 20.70 -1.83 -5.34
N ALA A 40 20.09 -2.99 -5.64
CA ALA A 40 19.40 -3.80 -4.63
C ALA A 40 20.23 -4.12 -3.36
N PRO A 41 21.52 -4.51 -3.44
CA PRO A 41 22.34 -4.76 -2.24
C PRO A 41 22.58 -3.53 -1.35
N HIS A 42 22.34 -2.32 -1.85
CA HIS A 42 22.50 -1.06 -1.10
C HIS A 42 21.23 -0.65 -0.34
N LEU A 43 20.12 -1.37 -0.53
CA LEU A 43 18.84 -1.10 0.13
C LEU A 43 18.65 -2.02 1.34
N LYS A 44 18.01 -1.51 2.41
CA LYS A 44 17.54 -2.35 3.52
C LYS A 44 16.14 -2.85 3.19
N HIS A 45 15.99 -4.15 2.99
CA HIS A 45 14.70 -4.75 2.67
C HIS A 45 13.84 -4.93 3.92
N PHE A 46 12.57 -4.55 3.82
CA PHE A 46 11.56 -4.73 4.85
C PHE A 46 10.29 -5.36 4.25
N ASP A 47 9.76 -6.36 4.94
CA ASP A 47 8.44 -6.89 4.64
C ASP A 47 7.36 -5.92 5.14
N ALA A 48 6.53 -5.44 4.23
CA ALA A 48 5.45 -4.52 4.57
C ALA A 48 4.46 -5.19 5.54
N PRO A 49 4.20 -4.63 6.73
CA PRO A 49 3.19 -5.18 7.64
C PRO A 49 1.77 -4.88 7.14
N LEU A 50 0.77 -5.46 7.79
CA LEU A 50 -0.62 -5.08 7.56
C LEU A 50 -0.94 -3.80 8.34
N ALA A 51 -1.54 -2.81 7.69
CA ALA A 51 -2.09 -1.65 8.39
C ALA A 51 -3.21 -2.07 9.36
N SER A 52 -3.18 -1.54 10.58
CA SER A 52 -4.25 -1.74 11.55
C SER A 52 -5.51 -0.96 11.16
N THR A 53 -6.69 -1.43 11.58
CA THR A 53 -7.95 -0.70 11.40
C THR A 53 -7.87 0.73 11.95
N GLN A 54 -7.20 0.92 13.09
CA GLN A 54 -6.99 2.25 13.68
C GLN A 54 -6.21 3.16 12.73
N ALA A 55 -5.14 2.66 12.10
CA ALA A 55 -4.36 3.45 11.14
C ALA A 55 -5.21 3.84 9.92
N LEU A 56 -6.00 2.91 9.37
CA LEU A 56 -6.89 3.18 8.24
C LEU A 56 -7.92 4.27 8.58
N GLN A 57 -8.51 4.20 9.77
CA GLN A 57 -9.55 5.14 10.22
C GLN A 57 -9.06 6.57 10.46
N ARG A 58 -7.74 6.81 10.47
CA ARG A 58 -7.18 8.18 10.48
C ARG A 58 -7.37 8.90 9.14
N ALA A 59 -7.44 8.16 8.04
CA ALA A 59 -7.60 8.70 6.67
C ALA A 59 -8.96 8.37 6.04
N HIS A 60 -9.58 7.27 6.45
CA HIS A 60 -10.84 6.78 5.90
C HIS A 60 -11.97 6.75 6.93
N SER A 61 -13.23 6.83 6.49
CA SER A 61 -14.36 6.62 7.39
C SER A 61 -14.43 5.16 7.87
N ALA A 62 -14.86 4.95 9.11
CA ALA A 62 -15.06 3.60 9.67
C ALA A 62 -16.02 2.76 8.81
N ASP A 63 -17.10 3.38 8.33
CA ASP A 63 -18.06 2.78 7.41
C ASP A 63 -17.42 2.33 6.09
N TYR A 64 -16.50 3.11 5.50
CA TYR A 64 -15.81 2.70 4.29
C TYR A 64 -14.90 1.49 4.51
N VAL A 65 -14.15 1.49 5.61
CA VAL A 65 -13.28 0.36 5.99
C VAL A 65 -14.12 -0.92 6.20
N ALA A 66 -15.24 -0.81 6.91
CA ALA A 66 -16.15 -1.94 7.13
C ALA A 66 -16.76 -2.44 5.81
N ARG A 67 -17.18 -1.53 4.91
CA ARG A 67 -17.67 -1.89 3.58
C ARG A 67 -16.63 -2.66 2.79
N LEU A 68 -15.37 -2.21 2.75
CA LEU A 68 -14.29 -2.91 2.05
C LEU A 68 -14.07 -4.33 2.60
N GLN A 69 -14.07 -4.49 3.93
CA GLN A 69 -13.92 -5.79 4.59
C GLN A 69 -15.05 -6.76 4.22
N SER A 70 -16.29 -6.28 4.20
CA SER A 70 -17.45 -7.07 3.76
C SER A 70 -17.53 -7.27 2.25
N SER A 71 -16.70 -6.56 1.47
CA SER A 71 -16.75 -6.54 0.01
C SER A 71 -15.78 -7.50 -0.66
N VAL A 72 -14.89 -8.15 0.09
CA VAL A 72 -13.92 -9.09 -0.49
C VAL A 72 -14.66 -10.25 -1.17
N PRO A 73 -14.52 -10.44 -2.48
CA PRO A 73 -15.14 -11.57 -3.16
C PRO A 73 -14.43 -12.87 -2.77
N SER A 74 -15.17 -13.98 -2.68
CA SER A 74 -14.58 -15.31 -2.48
C SER A 74 -13.89 -15.83 -3.75
N THR A 75 -14.42 -15.47 -4.93
CA THR A 75 -13.87 -15.78 -6.25
C THR A 75 -14.17 -14.64 -7.23
N GLY A 76 -13.39 -14.54 -8.30
CA GLY A 76 -13.60 -13.54 -9.35
C GLY A 76 -13.35 -12.11 -8.89
N TYR A 77 -14.05 -11.17 -9.51
CA TYR A 77 -13.85 -9.73 -9.31
C TYR A 77 -15.10 -9.05 -8.77
N ARG A 78 -14.91 -8.08 -7.88
CA ARG A 78 -15.94 -7.14 -7.44
C ARG A 78 -15.56 -5.72 -7.85
N PRO A 79 -16.32 -5.09 -8.75
CA PRO A 79 -16.13 -3.67 -9.06
C PRO A 79 -16.36 -2.79 -7.82
N LEU A 80 -15.45 -1.84 -7.60
CA LEU A 80 -15.62 -0.76 -6.62
C LEU A 80 -16.01 0.55 -7.31
N ASP A 81 -15.51 0.78 -8.53
CA ASP A 81 -15.96 1.81 -9.46
C ASP A 81 -15.80 1.34 -10.93
N LEU A 82 -15.69 2.26 -11.89
CA LEU A 82 -15.59 1.94 -13.32
C LEU A 82 -14.27 1.27 -13.72
N ASP A 83 -13.18 1.56 -13.02
CA ASP A 83 -11.83 1.12 -13.39
C ASP A 83 -11.07 0.43 -12.25
N THR A 84 -11.70 0.29 -11.08
CA THR A 84 -11.13 -0.29 -9.87
C THR A 84 -11.97 -1.48 -9.45
N SER A 85 -11.35 -2.65 -9.36
CA SER A 85 -11.98 -3.89 -8.90
C SER A 85 -11.14 -4.58 -7.81
N MET A 86 -11.80 -5.42 -7.04
CA MET A 86 -11.16 -6.29 -6.06
C MET A 86 -11.24 -7.74 -6.52
N ASN A 87 -10.14 -8.46 -6.45
CA ASN A 87 -10.09 -9.92 -6.36
C ASN A 87 -9.99 -10.36 -4.87
N PRO A 88 -9.98 -11.67 -4.53
CA PRO A 88 -9.90 -12.16 -3.15
C PRO A 88 -8.68 -11.67 -2.36
N HIS A 89 -7.60 -11.26 -3.04
CA HIS A 89 -6.34 -10.85 -2.43
C HIS A 89 -6.21 -9.33 -2.27
N SER A 90 -7.12 -8.57 -2.89
CA SER A 90 -6.96 -7.12 -3.08
C SER A 90 -7.00 -6.33 -1.79
N LEU A 91 -7.86 -6.73 -0.83
CA LEU A 91 -7.87 -6.06 0.48
C LEU A 91 -6.56 -6.27 1.22
N ASN A 92 -6.07 -7.52 1.25
CA ASN A 92 -4.82 -7.83 1.94
C ASN A 92 -3.62 -7.10 1.31
N ALA A 93 -3.56 -7.03 -0.03
CA ALA A 93 -2.59 -6.22 -0.75
C ALA A 93 -2.68 -4.72 -0.37
N ALA A 94 -3.88 -4.16 -0.33
CA ALA A 94 -4.09 -2.75 0.05
C ALA A 94 -3.69 -2.47 1.51
N LEU A 95 -3.91 -3.43 2.42
CA LEU A 95 -3.45 -3.36 3.81
C LEU A 95 -1.92 -3.39 3.91
N ARG A 96 -1.24 -4.20 3.09
CA ARG A 96 0.23 -4.21 2.98
C ARG A 96 0.74 -2.89 2.42
N ALA A 97 0.08 -2.34 1.40
CA ALA A 97 0.46 -1.06 0.82
C ALA A 97 0.37 0.09 1.83
N ALA A 98 -0.72 0.16 2.59
CA ALA A 98 -0.85 1.15 3.67
C ALA A 98 0.12 0.89 4.84
N GLY A 99 0.31 -0.39 5.22
CA GLY A 99 1.21 -0.77 6.31
C GLY A 99 2.68 -0.50 6.01
N ALA A 100 3.10 -0.62 4.74
CA ALA A 100 4.44 -0.21 4.29
C ALA A 100 4.72 1.25 4.59
N VAL A 101 3.78 2.15 4.28
CA VAL A 101 3.96 3.59 4.49
C VAL A 101 3.96 3.94 5.98
N VAL A 102 3.14 3.25 6.79
CA VAL A 102 3.13 3.39 8.25
C VAL A 102 4.47 2.96 8.86
N ASP A 103 4.96 1.75 8.55
CA ASP A 103 6.23 1.25 9.09
C ASP A 103 7.43 2.06 8.58
N ALA A 104 7.39 2.51 7.32
CA ALA A 104 8.38 3.42 6.78
C ALA A 104 8.43 4.74 7.56
N ALA A 105 7.28 5.33 7.90
CA ALA A 105 7.22 6.54 8.70
C ALA A 105 7.81 6.32 10.11
N ASP A 106 7.43 5.24 10.79
CA ASP A 106 7.96 4.88 12.12
C ASP A 106 9.49 4.77 12.11
N ARG A 107 10.05 4.08 11.13
CA ARG A 107 11.49 3.83 11.03
C ARG A 107 12.29 5.06 10.59
N VAL A 108 11.71 5.93 9.76
CA VAL A 108 12.35 7.20 9.38
C VAL A 108 12.35 8.17 10.55
N VAL A 109 11.21 8.34 11.24
CA VAL A 109 11.08 9.26 12.38
C VAL A 109 11.94 8.83 13.56
N SER A 110 12.05 7.52 13.83
CA SER A 110 12.94 6.99 14.88
C SER A 110 14.44 7.05 14.52
N GLY A 111 14.79 7.37 13.27
CA GLY A 111 16.16 7.42 12.79
C GLY A 111 16.79 6.06 12.46
N GLU A 112 16.00 4.98 12.41
CA GLU A 112 16.49 3.65 12.00
C GLU A 112 16.97 3.63 10.55
N ILE A 113 16.27 4.35 9.66
CA ILE A 113 16.62 4.55 8.26
C ILE A 113 16.53 6.03 7.90
N ALA A 114 17.30 6.47 6.90
CA ALA A 114 17.34 7.88 6.52
C ALA A 114 16.17 8.29 5.62
N ASN A 115 15.69 7.35 4.80
CA ASN A 115 14.55 7.51 3.91
C ASN A 115 14.05 6.13 3.47
N ALA A 116 12.88 6.10 2.84
CA ALA A 116 12.21 4.87 2.45
C ALA A 116 11.57 4.97 1.06
N PHE A 117 11.53 3.84 0.36
CA PHE A 117 10.73 3.63 -0.85
C PHE A 117 9.78 2.44 -0.62
N CYS A 118 8.48 2.67 -0.79
CA CYS A 118 7.45 1.64 -0.68
C CYS A 118 7.06 1.14 -2.07
N ALA A 119 7.68 0.05 -2.53
CA ALA A 119 7.34 -0.63 -3.77
C ALA A 119 6.12 -1.52 -3.54
N VAL A 120 4.93 -0.91 -3.52
CA VAL A 120 3.66 -1.55 -3.15
C VAL A 120 2.57 -1.41 -4.20
N ARG A 121 1.59 -2.33 -4.13
CA ARG A 121 0.38 -2.35 -4.94
C ARG A 121 -0.79 -2.89 -4.10
N PRO A 122 -2.04 -2.43 -4.30
CA PRO A 122 -2.49 -1.36 -5.22
C PRO A 122 -1.97 0.04 -4.83
N PRO A 123 -2.04 1.04 -5.74
CA PRO A 123 -1.78 2.44 -5.41
C PRO A 123 -2.85 3.01 -4.45
N GLY A 124 -2.63 4.24 -3.98
CA GLY A 124 -3.52 4.85 -2.97
C GLY A 124 -4.01 6.28 -3.20
N HIS A 125 -3.30 7.11 -3.95
CA HIS A 125 -3.52 8.57 -3.92
C HIS A 125 -4.89 9.06 -4.44
N HIS A 126 -5.64 8.25 -5.19
CA HIS A 126 -6.98 8.58 -5.66
C HIS A 126 -8.08 8.14 -4.69
N ALA A 127 -7.79 7.23 -3.76
CA ALA A 127 -8.77 6.78 -2.78
C ALA A 127 -9.16 7.95 -1.87
N ARG A 128 -10.46 8.24 -1.85
CA ARG A 128 -11.05 9.30 -1.03
C ARG A 128 -11.30 8.77 0.38
N ARG A 129 -11.70 9.66 1.30
CA ARG A 129 -12.07 9.29 2.67
C ARG A 129 -13.11 8.16 2.73
N SER A 130 -14.01 8.07 1.75
CA SER A 130 -15.10 7.08 1.77
C SER A 130 -15.37 6.40 0.42
N ALA A 131 -14.42 6.42 -0.51
CA ALA A 131 -14.57 5.81 -1.84
C ALA A 131 -13.23 5.34 -2.43
N ALA A 132 -13.25 4.21 -3.12
CA ALA A 132 -12.17 3.77 -4.02
C ALA A 132 -12.36 4.43 -5.39
N MET A 133 -11.27 4.71 -6.09
CA MET A 133 -11.28 5.12 -7.49
C MET A 133 -9.88 5.13 -8.11
N GLY A 134 -9.79 5.06 -9.44
CA GLY A 134 -8.52 5.20 -10.15
C GLY A 134 -7.48 4.18 -9.67
N PHE A 135 -7.88 2.91 -9.63
CA PHE A 135 -7.12 1.75 -9.14
C PHE A 135 -6.84 1.74 -7.63
N CYS A 136 -7.20 2.82 -6.91
CA CYS A 136 -6.83 2.99 -5.51
C CYS A 136 -7.94 2.50 -4.58
N ILE A 137 -7.61 1.53 -3.72
CA ILE A 137 -8.52 0.96 -2.70
C ILE A 137 -8.35 1.67 -1.35
N LEU A 138 -7.11 1.88 -0.90
CA LEU A 138 -6.82 2.59 0.35
C LEU A 138 -5.76 3.66 0.07
N ASN A 139 -5.92 4.84 0.67
CA ASN A 139 -4.97 5.92 0.50
C ASN A 139 -3.78 5.73 1.43
N SER A 140 -2.82 4.90 1.00
CA SER A 140 -1.62 4.57 1.76
C SER A 140 -0.82 5.81 2.19
N ILE A 141 -0.76 6.84 1.34
CA ILE A 141 -0.07 8.11 1.67
C ILE A 141 -0.84 8.88 2.74
N ALA A 142 -2.15 9.04 2.62
CA ALA A 142 -2.95 9.72 3.65
C ALA A 142 -2.92 8.96 4.98
N VAL A 143 -2.96 7.61 4.95
CA VAL A 143 -2.82 6.78 6.16
C VAL A 143 -1.46 7.01 6.83
N GLY A 144 -0.37 6.97 6.07
CA GLY A 144 0.98 7.22 6.58
C GLY A 144 1.16 8.64 7.12
N ALA A 145 0.70 9.65 6.39
CA ALA A 145 0.78 11.04 6.83
C ALA A 145 -0.02 11.28 8.12
N ARG A 146 -1.26 10.76 8.20
CA ARG A 146 -2.06 10.87 9.43
C ARG A 146 -1.48 10.06 10.58
N HIS A 147 -0.80 8.94 10.32
CA HIS A 147 -0.04 8.23 11.35
C HIS A 147 1.12 9.07 11.88
N ALA A 148 1.90 9.70 11.00
CA ALA A 148 2.98 10.60 11.42
C ALA A 148 2.48 11.78 12.28
N LEU A 149 1.37 12.41 11.87
CA LEU A 149 0.76 13.52 12.62
C LEU A 149 0.16 13.05 13.95
N ASP A 150 -0.73 12.05 13.91
CA ASP A 150 -1.60 11.72 15.05
C ASP A 150 -0.94 10.73 16.04
N ALA A 151 0.06 9.95 15.62
CA ALA A 151 0.72 8.93 16.45
C ALA A 151 2.20 9.20 16.74
N LEU A 152 2.92 9.87 15.82
CA LEU A 152 4.34 10.19 15.99
C LEU A 152 4.60 11.64 16.41
N GLY A 153 3.55 12.48 16.48
CA GLY A 153 3.67 13.87 16.93
C GLY A 153 4.39 14.79 15.96
N ILE A 154 4.47 14.42 14.67
CA ILE A 154 4.96 15.32 13.63
C ILE A 154 3.93 16.43 13.41
N GLU A 155 4.38 17.67 13.27
CA GLU A 155 3.46 18.81 13.13
C GLU A 155 3.10 19.12 11.67
N ARG A 156 3.99 18.83 10.72
CA ARG A 156 3.89 19.19 9.30
C ARG A 156 4.63 18.19 8.42
#